data_AF-A7LM89-F1
#
_entry.id   AF-A7LM89-F1
#
_cell.length_a   1.000
_cell.length_b   1.000
_cell.length_c   1.000
_cell.angle_alpha   90.00
_cell.angle_beta   90.00
_cell.angle_gamma   90.00
#
_symmetry.space_group_name_H-M   'P 1'
#
loop_
_entity.id
_entity.type
_entity.pdbx_description
1 polymer ?
#
loop_
_entity_poly.entity_id
_entity_poly.type
_entity_poly.pdbx_seq_one_letter_code
_entity_poly.pdbx_strand_id
1 'polypeptide(L)'
;MGRKTWDSIGRKPLKNRKIVVISSSLSQDEDDTDVIIFRNFEDSIKSLMSDNTIENIFVCGGESIYKDALKNNFVDRIYLTRVALEDIEF
;
A
#
# COMPACT_ATOMS: atom_id res chain seq x y z
N MET A 1 -0.41 -0.45 -0.77
CA MET A 1 0.52 0.39 -1.58
C MET A 1 0.04 0.46 -3.02
N GLY A 2 0.51 1.42 -3.81
CA GLY A 2 0.15 1.54 -5.23
C GLY A 2 1.02 0.67 -6.16
N ARG A 3 0.54 0.39 -7.38
CA ARG A 3 1.26 -0.41 -8.39
C ARG A 3 2.69 0.07 -8.66
N LYS A 4 2.92 1.38 -8.83
CA LYS A 4 4.27 1.92 -9.09
C LYS A 4 5.24 1.67 -7.92
N THR A 5 4.74 1.77 -6.68
CA THR A 5 5.50 1.44 -5.47
C THR A 5 5.82 -0.05 -5.39
N TRP A 6 4.88 -0.89 -5.83
CA TRP A 6 5.11 -2.33 -5.94
C TRP A 6 6.22 -2.67 -6.95
N ASP A 7 6.20 -2.00 -8.12
CA ASP A 7 7.25 -2.11 -9.12
C ASP A 7 8.62 -1.65 -8.56
N SER A 8 8.66 -0.55 -7.78
CA SER A 8 9.92 0.01 -7.25
C SER A 8 10.61 -0.88 -6.22
N ILE A 9 9.88 -1.79 -5.56
CA ILE A 9 10.47 -2.79 -4.66
C ILE A 9 10.76 -4.13 -5.33
N GLY A 10 10.69 -4.18 -6.67
CA GLY A 10 11.00 -5.35 -7.47
C GLY A 10 9.95 -6.46 -7.41
N ARG A 11 8.71 -6.12 -7.02
CA ARG A 11 7.59 -7.06 -6.90
C ARG A 11 7.89 -8.28 -6.02
N LYS A 12 8.60 -8.07 -4.91
CA LYS A 12 8.93 -9.12 -3.95
C LYS A 12 8.14 -8.94 -2.66
N PRO A 13 7.50 -10.01 -2.15
CA PRO A 13 6.82 -9.95 -0.87
C PRO A 13 7.80 -9.61 0.25
N LEU A 14 7.29 -8.94 1.26
CA LEU A 14 8.06 -8.49 2.41
C LEU A 14 7.84 -9.50 3.53
N LYS A 15 8.94 -10.07 4.04
CA LYS A 15 8.88 -11.13 5.07
C LYS A 15 7.95 -10.74 6.23
N ASN A 16 7.13 -11.70 6.66
CA ASN A 16 6.18 -11.63 7.77
C ASN A 16 5.06 -10.59 7.60
N ARG A 17 4.74 -10.19 6.36
CA ARG A 17 3.71 -9.17 6.08
C ARG A 17 2.87 -9.57 4.88
N LYS A 18 1.58 -9.29 4.95
CA LYS A 18 0.70 -9.27 3.78
C LYS A 18 0.89 -7.95 3.03
N ILE A 19 1.12 -8.02 1.73
CA ILE A 19 1.22 -6.87 0.84
C ILE A 19 -0.09 -6.73 0.09
N VAL A 20 -0.69 -5.55 0.20
CA VAL A 20 -1.88 -5.19 -0.57
C VAL A 20 -1.50 -4.18 -1.64
N VAL A 21 -1.68 -4.55 -2.91
CA VAL A 21 -1.36 -3.70 -4.07
C VAL A 21 -2.66 -3.20 -4.69
N ILE A 22 -2.78 -1.89 -4.83
CA ILE A 22 -3.90 -1.26 -5.55
C ILE A 22 -3.51 -1.09 -7.01
N SER A 23 -4.23 -1.79 -7.90
CA SER A 23 -3.97 -1.77 -9.34
C SER A 23 -5.21 -2.13 -10.15
N SER A 24 -5.47 -1.39 -11.22
CA SER A 24 -6.51 -1.72 -12.20
C SER A 24 -6.08 -2.77 -13.22
N SER A 25 -4.77 -3.01 -13.38
CA SER A 25 -4.24 -3.83 -14.49
C SER A 25 -3.50 -5.10 -14.06
N LEU A 26 -3.05 -5.20 -12.80
CA LEU A 26 -2.37 -6.42 -12.33
C LEU A 26 -3.37 -7.56 -12.15
N SER A 27 -3.00 -8.79 -12.53
CA SER A 27 -3.73 -9.99 -12.16
C SER A 27 -3.34 -10.43 -10.74
N GLN A 28 -4.26 -11.07 -10.03
CA GLN A 28 -3.93 -11.81 -8.82
C GLN A 28 -3.08 -13.02 -9.21
N ASP A 29 -2.01 -13.26 -8.46
CA ASP A 29 -1.27 -14.52 -8.50
C ASP A 29 -1.88 -15.43 -7.42
N GLU A 30 -2.37 -16.61 -7.80
CA GLU A 30 -2.99 -17.55 -6.87
C GLU A 30 -1.95 -18.30 -6.03
N ASP A 31 -0.71 -18.37 -6.51
CA ASP A 31 0.38 -19.06 -5.81
C ASP A 31 1.05 -18.16 -4.74
N ASP A 32 0.90 -16.84 -4.84
CA ASP A 32 1.45 -15.89 -3.86
C ASP A 32 0.43 -15.54 -2.77
N THR A 33 0.47 -16.29 -1.68
CA THR A 33 -0.42 -16.04 -0.53
C THR A 33 -0.13 -14.74 0.23
N ASP A 34 1.05 -14.14 0.05
CA ASP A 34 1.47 -12.95 0.77
C ASP A 34 1.16 -11.65 0.02
N VAL A 35 0.70 -11.72 -1.23
CA VAL A 35 0.35 -10.57 -2.05
C VAL A 35 -1.11 -10.63 -2.47
N ILE A 36 -1.87 -9.57 -2.18
CA ILE A 36 -3.28 -9.45 -2.54
C ILE A 36 -3.46 -8.20 -3.41
N ILE A 37 -4.16 -8.35 -4.54
CA ILE A 37 -4.43 -7.28 -5.48
C ILE A 37 -5.87 -6.77 -5.31
N PHE A 38 -6.03 -5.47 -5.07
CA PHE A 38 -7.33 -4.79 -5.07
C PHE A 38 -7.44 -3.79 -6.22
N ARG A 39 -8.68 -3.59 -6.70
CA ARG A 39 -8.96 -2.65 -7.81
C ARG A 39 -9.10 -1.21 -7.37
N ASN A 40 -9.49 -0.98 -6.12
CA ASN A 40 -9.62 0.35 -5.55
C ASN A 40 -9.19 0.34 -4.08
N PHE A 41 -8.89 1.53 -3.57
CA PHE A 41 -8.36 1.71 -2.22
C PHE A 41 -9.41 1.41 -1.14
N GLU A 42 -10.64 1.89 -1.31
CA GLU A 42 -11.69 1.80 -0.29
C GLU A 42 -12.09 0.34 0.02
N ASP A 43 -12.29 -0.48 -1.01
CA ASP A 43 -12.60 -1.90 -0.86
C ASP A 43 -11.45 -2.65 -0.17
N SER A 44 -10.20 -2.25 -0.45
CA SER A 44 -9.04 -2.84 0.22
C SER A 44 -9.06 -2.58 1.72
N ILE A 45 -9.36 -1.35 2.15
CA ILE A 45 -9.41 -0.99 3.56
C ILE A 45 -10.57 -1.69 4.25
N LYS A 46 -11.76 -1.71 3.65
CA LYS A 46 -12.94 -2.40 4.22
C LYS A 46 -12.66 -3.89 4.41
N SER A 47 -12.08 -4.55 3.40
CA SER A 47 -11.73 -5.96 3.49
C SER A 47 -10.72 -6.24 4.60
N LEU A 48 -9.69 -5.41 4.72
CA LEU A 48 -8.65 -5.58 5.74
C LEU A 48 -9.17 -5.31 7.15
N MET A 49 -10.04 -4.32 7.33
CA MET A 49 -10.67 -4.03 8.62
C MET A 49 -11.60 -5.15 9.09
N SER A 50 -12.13 -5.95 8.17
CA SER A 50 -12.95 -7.13 8.50
C SER A 50 -12.14 -8.42 8.75
N ASP A 51 -10.84 -8.40 8.47
CA ASP A 51 -9.97 -9.57 8.63
C ASP A 51 -9.32 -9.59 10.01
N ASN A 52 -9.82 -10.48 10.88
CA ASN A 52 -9.32 -10.62 12.25
C ASN A 52 -7.89 -11.17 12.36
N THR A 53 -7.27 -11.61 11.24
CA THR A 53 -5.86 -12.01 11.22
C THR A 53 -4.90 -10.84 11.01
N ILE A 54 -5.43 -9.65 10.67
CA ILE A 54 -4.66 -8.44 10.44
C ILE A 54 -4.68 -7.58 11.70
N GLU A 55 -3.51 -7.43 12.34
CA GLU A 55 -3.38 -6.60 13.54
C GLU A 55 -3.35 -5.10 13.21
N ASN A 56 -2.57 -4.70 12.20
CA ASN A 56 -2.40 -3.30 11.82
C ASN A 56 -2.33 -3.13 10.30
N ILE A 57 -2.84 -1.99 9.82
CA ILE A 57 -2.80 -1.60 8.41
C ILE A 57 -1.85 -0.41 8.24
N PHE A 58 -0.95 -0.51 7.26
CA PHE A 58 -0.03 0.57 6.90
C PHE A 58 -0.20 0.98 5.44
N VAL A 59 -0.42 2.27 5.21
CA VAL A 59 -0.38 2.88 3.88
C VAL A 59 1.08 3.18 3.52
N CYS A 60 1.71 2.30 2.73
CA CYS A 60 3.16 2.32 2.49
C CYS A 60 3.59 2.86 1.11
N GLY A 61 2.94 3.89 0.58
CA GLY A 61 3.50 4.64 -0.55
C GLY A 61 2.73 4.64 -1.85
N GLY A 62 3.06 5.66 -2.64
CA GLY A 62 2.34 6.13 -3.81
C GLY A 62 1.58 7.41 -3.48
N GLU A 63 1.91 8.51 -4.16
CA GLU A 63 1.27 9.83 -3.95
C GLU A 63 -0.26 9.72 -4.01
N SER A 64 -0.79 9.04 -5.04
CA SER A 64 -2.23 8.84 -5.21
C SER A 64 -2.86 8.09 -4.03
N ILE A 65 -2.17 7.07 -3.51
CA ILE A 65 -2.66 6.27 -2.38
C ILE A 65 -2.64 7.09 -1.09
N TYR A 66 -1.59 7.89 -0.85
CA TYR A 66 -1.57 8.81 0.29
C TYR A 66 -2.69 9.82 0.22
N LYS A 67 -2.92 10.42 -0.95
CA LYS A 67 -3.99 11.38 -1.18
C LYS A 67 -5.37 10.78 -0.89
N ASP A 68 -5.64 9.57 -1.39
CA ASP A 68 -6.92 8.88 -1.18
C ASP A 68 -7.11 8.50 0.29
N ALA A 69 -6.08 8.00 0.96
CA ALA A 69 -6.14 7.63 2.37
C ALA A 69 -6.47 8.84 3.27
N LEU A 70 -5.80 9.97 3.03
CA LEU A 70 -6.00 11.21 3.78
C LEU A 70 -7.36 11.83 3.47
N LYS A 71 -7.76 11.90 2.19
CA LYS A 71 -9.02 12.53 1.76
C LYS A 71 -10.24 11.83 2.35
N ASN A 72 -10.20 10.49 2.45
CA ASN A 72 -11.30 9.69 2.96
C ASN A 72 -11.22 9.44 4.48
N ASN A 73 -10.30 10.11 5.19
CA ASN A 73 -10.15 10.03 6.64
C ASN A 73 -9.91 8.60 7.18
N PHE A 74 -9.09 7.81 6.47
CA PHE A 74 -8.73 6.43 6.86
C PHE A 74 -7.42 6.34 7.66
N VAL A 75 -6.81 7.46 8.04
CA VAL A 75 -5.46 7.50 8.63
C VAL A 75 -5.53 7.99 10.07
N ASP A 76 -5.18 7.10 11.01
CA ASP A 76 -5.11 7.44 12.44
C ASP A 76 -3.76 8.04 12.85
N ARG A 77 -2.68 7.66 12.14
CA ARG A 77 -1.30 8.03 12.50
C ARG A 77 -0.42 8.17 11.27
N ILE A 78 0.45 9.19 11.31
CA ILE A 78 1.48 9.42 10.27
C ILE A 78 2.87 9.25 10.88
N TYR A 79 3.64 8.32 10.31
CA TYR A 79 5.08 8.18 10.58
C TYR A 79 5.85 8.95 9.49
N LEU A 80 6.19 10.21 9.76
CA LEU A 80 6.85 11.09 8.81
C LEU A 80 8.37 11.14 9.04
N THR A 81 9.15 10.76 8.03
CA THR A 81 10.60 10.99 7.98
C THR A 81 10.88 12.19 7.11
N ARG A 82 11.46 13.27 7.67
CA ARG A 82 11.90 14.44 6.92
C ARG A 82 13.36 14.27 6.51
N VAL A 83 13.64 14.42 5.22
CA VAL A 83 14.99 14.34 4.67
C VAL A 83 15.42 15.76 4.29
N ALA A 84 16.55 16.23 4.83
CA ALA A 84 17.05 17.59 4.61
C ALA A 84 17.84 17.71 3.30
N LEU A 85 17.17 17.44 2.18
CA LEU A 85 17.70 17.55 0.82
C LEU A 85 16.61 18.17 -0.06
N GLU A 86 16.78 19.43 -0.46
CA GLU A 86 15.80 20.15 -1.29
C GLU A 86 16.32 20.40 -2.72
N ASP A 87 17.61 20.68 -2.89
CA ASP A 87 18.22 21.02 -4.18
C ASP A 87 19.01 19.85 -4.77
N ILE A 88 18.31 18.78 -5.18
CA ILE A 88 18.92 17.68 -5.94
C ILE A 88 18.50 17.80 -7.40
N GLU A 89 19.46 18.10 -8.28
CA GLU A 89 19.29 17.93 -9.73
C GLU A 89 19.37 16.44 -10.08
N PHE A 90 18.40 15.94 -10.85
CA PHE A 90 18.28 14.55 -11.30
C PHE A 90 18.57 14.41 -12.80
#